data_AF-A0A445EFU0-F1
#
_entry.id   AF-A0A445EFU0-F1
#
_cell.length_a   1.000
_cell.length_b   1.000
_cell.length_c   1.000
_cell.angle_alpha   90.00
_cell.angle_beta   90.00
_cell.angle_gamma   90.00
#
_symmetry.space_group_name_H-M   'P 1'
#
loop_
_entity.id
_entity.type
_entity.pdbx_description
1 polymer ?
#
loop_
_entity_poly.entity_id
_entity_poly.type
_entity_poly.pdbx_seq_one_letter_code
_entity_poly.pdbx_strand_id
1 'polypeptide(L)'
;MENRKRGPKSETRCGCLARFVVRFVAYTKRWHVTLFIELHNHDCLDPRLVGFLPTHRKMAEADASQMNNMKDAGISTPHIYAMLANQAGGYENVNYTLRDMYNEIARQRHHVLGDARVALRYLKNQKAEAEKGELRCFI
;
A
#
# COMPACT_ATOMS: atom_id res chain seq x y z
N MET A 1 -10.38 5.00 30.11
CA MET A 1 -10.54 4.64 28.68
C MET A 1 -11.87 3.90 28.57
N GLU A 2 -12.92 4.57 28.09
CA GLU A 2 -14.22 3.93 27.91
C GLU A 2 -14.14 2.79 26.89
N ASN A 3 -14.84 1.70 27.19
CA ASN A 3 -15.00 0.55 26.31
C ASN A 3 -15.73 0.96 25.02
N ARG A 4 -14.98 1.37 23.99
CA ARG A 4 -15.52 1.53 22.62
C ARG A 4 -15.90 0.16 22.07
N LYS A 5 -17.14 -0.27 22.31
CA LYS A 5 -17.73 -1.42 21.63
C LYS A 5 -18.01 -1.03 20.18
N ARG A 6 -17.39 -1.74 19.22
CA ARG A 6 -17.78 -1.63 17.81
C ARG A 6 -19.21 -2.15 17.67
N GLY A 7 -20.07 -1.38 17.00
CA GLY A 7 -21.41 -1.81 16.66
C GLY A 7 -21.41 -3.07 15.78
N PRO A 8 -22.51 -3.82 15.75
CA PRO A 8 -22.66 -4.97 14.86
C PRO A 8 -22.48 -4.53 13.41
N LYS A 9 -21.67 -5.27 12.65
CA LYS A 9 -21.50 -5.04 11.21
C LYS A 9 -22.71 -5.61 10.48
N SER A 10 -23.19 -4.91 9.46
CA SER A 10 -24.18 -5.46 8.53
C SER A 10 -23.64 -6.74 7.88
N GLU A 11 -24.50 -7.76 7.75
CA GLU A 11 -24.16 -8.95 6.98
C GLU A 11 -24.02 -8.56 5.49
N THR A 12 -22.83 -8.78 4.93
CA THR A 12 -22.55 -8.53 3.52
C THR A 12 -22.53 -9.82 2.68
N ARG A 13 -22.84 -10.97 3.31
CA ARG A 13 -22.84 -12.27 2.64
C ARG A 13 -24.27 -12.63 2.20
N CYS A 14 -24.44 -12.92 0.93
CA CYS A 14 -25.72 -13.31 0.33
C CYS A 14 -25.86 -14.82 0.07
N GLY A 15 -24.95 -15.64 0.61
CA GLY A 15 -24.96 -17.10 0.41
C GLY A 15 -24.65 -17.54 -1.02
N CYS A 16 -23.91 -16.73 -1.80
CA CYS A 16 -23.51 -17.08 -3.17
C CYS A 16 -22.73 -18.40 -3.22
N LEU A 17 -23.09 -19.28 -4.17
CA LEU A 17 -22.46 -20.59 -4.38
C LEU A 17 -21.39 -20.57 -5.49
N ALA A 18 -21.17 -19.42 -6.14
CA ALA A 18 -20.13 -19.27 -7.15
C ALA A 18 -18.77 -19.65 -6.57
N ARG A 19 -18.01 -20.47 -7.29
CA ARG A 19 -16.77 -21.08 -6.78
C ARG A 19 -15.81 -21.44 -7.90
N PHE A 20 -14.53 -21.17 -7.68
CA PHE A 20 -13.43 -21.52 -8.56
C PHE A 20 -12.37 -22.27 -7.74
N VAL A 21 -12.26 -23.58 -7.96
CA VAL A 21 -11.37 -24.46 -7.18
C VAL A 21 -10.27 -25.00 -8.08
N VAL A 22 -9.05 -24.57 -7.81
CA VAL A 22 -7.84 -25.06 -8.51
C VAL A 22 -7.08 -26.00 -7.59
N ARG A 23 -6.60 -27.12 -8.13
CA ARG A 23 -5.70 -28.04 -7.43
C ARG A 23 -4.42 -28.26 -8.23
N PHE A 24 -3.31 -28.35 -7.52
CA PHE A 24 -2.05 -28.76 -8.11
C PHE A 24 -2.01 -30.29 -8.24
N VAL A 25 -1.68 -30.77 -9.43
CA VAL A 25 -1.61 -32.19 -9.74
C VAL A 25 -0.14 -32.58 -9.89
N ALA A 26 0.38 -33.29 -8.88
CA ALA A 26 1.81 -33.56 -8.76
C ALA A 26 2.39 -34.38 -9.93
N TYR A 27 1.63 -35.35 -10.46
CA TYR A 27 2.12 -36.22 -11.54
C TYR A 27 2.26 -35.47 -12.88
N THR A 28 1.34 -34.54 -13.19
CA THR A 28 1.46 -33.69 -14.38
C THR A 28 2.31 -32.46 -14.13
N LYS A 29 2.60 -32.13 -12.86
CA LYS A 29 3.19 -30.85 -12.42
C LYS A 29 2.41 -29.63 -12.92
N ARG A 30 1.09 -29.76 -13.06
CA ARG A 30 0.21 -28.69 -13.57
C ARG A 30 -0.90 -28.36 -12.59
N TRP A 31 -1.42 -27.14 -12.69
CA TRP A 31 -2.63 -26.71 -11.99
C TRP A 31 -3.86 -27.09 -12.82
N HIS A 32 -4.85 -27.69 -12.18
CA HIS A 32 -6.12 -28.08 -12.81
C HIS A 32 -7.28 -27.39 -12.12
N VAL A 33 -8.23 -26.89 -12.90
CA VAL A 33 -9.53 -26.43 -12.40
C VAL A 33 -10.38 -27.67 -12.12
N THR A 34 -10.70 -27.89 -10.85
CA THR A 34 -11.47 -29.06 -10.39
C THR A 34 -12.96 -28.78 -10.25
N LEU A 35 -13.32 -27.50 -10.09
CA LEU A 35 -14.70 -27.06 -9.97
C LEU A 35 -14.81 -25.61 -10.37
N PHE A 36 -15.76 -25.31 -11.25
CA PHE A 36 -16.11 -23.97 -11.64
C PHE A 36 -17.62 -23.83 -11.63
N ILE A 37 -18.15 -22.98 -10.75
CA ILE A 37 -19.53 -22.52 -10.77
C ILE A 37 -19.50 -21.03 -11.01
N GLU A 38 -19.96 -20.64 -12.18
CA GLU A 38 -20.01 -19.25 -12.65
C GLU A 38 -21.28 -18.53 -12.18
N LEU A 39 -22.36 -19.25 -11.89
CA LEU A 39 -23.65 -18.63 -11.57
C LEU A 39 -23.60 -17.91 -10.22
N HIS A 40 -23.82 -16.60 -10.26
CA HIS A 40 -23.99 -15.74 -9.09
C HIS A 40 -25.48 -15.53 -8.80
N ASN A 41 -25.83 -15.34 -7.52
CA ASN A 41 -27.18 -14.98 -7.07
C ASN A 41 -27.28 -13.47 -6.72
N HIS A 42 -26.32 -12.68 -7.18
CA HIS A 42 -26.24 -11.23 -6.97
C HIS A 42 -25.51 -10.62 -8.17
N ASP A 43 -25.72 -9.33 -8.40
CA ASP A 43 -24.98 -8.61 -9.43
C ASP A 43 -23.48 -8.53 -9.08
N CYS A 44 -22.65 -8.60 -10.11
CA CYS A 44 -21.23 -8.27 -9.97
C CYS A 44 -21.08 -6.76 -9.67
N LEU A 45 -19.98 -6.41 -8.99
CA LEU A 45 -19.67 -5.01 -8.72
C LEU A 45 -19.53 -4.24 -10.04
N ASP A 46 -20.12 -3.05 -10.11
CA ASP A 46 -19.95 -2.13 -11.25
C ASP A 46 -18.43 -1.94 -11.52
N PRO A 47 -17.96 -2.12 -12.76
CA PRO A 47 -16.57 -1.91 -13.13
C PRO A 47 -15.98 -0.57 -12.65
N ARG A 48 -16.79 0.49 -12.60
CA ARG A 48 -16.39 1.81 -12.10
C ARG A 48 -16.06 1.82 -10.61
N LEU A 49 -16.57 0.84 -9.86
CA LEU A 49 -16.35 0.71 -8.42
C LEU A 49 -15.24 -0.29 -8.06
N VAL A 50 -14.72 -1.04 -9.04
CA VAL A 50 -13.67 -2.05 -8.82
C VAL A 50 -12.41 -1.42 -8.21
N GLY A 51 -12.07 -0.19 -8.61
CA GLY A 51 -10.95 0.58 -8.05
C GLY A 51 -11.03 0.82 -6.55
N PHE A 52 -12.23 0.72 -5.94
CA PHE A 52 -12.40 0.88 -4.49
C PHE A 52 -12.22 -0.42 -3.68
N LEU A 53 -12.15 -1.58 -4.36
CA LEU A 53 -11.91 -2.85 -3.68
C LEU A 53 -10.53 -2.87 -3.02
N PRO A 54 -10.39 -3.26 -1.74
CA PRO A 54 -9.10 -3.26 -1.04
C PRO A 54 -7.97 -3.99 -1.78
N THR A 55 -8.28 -5.05 -2.52
CA THR A 55 -7.30 -5.83 -3.32
C THR A 55 -6.84 -5.11 -4.59
N HIS A 56 -7.68 -4.22 -5.13
CA HIS A 56 -7.37 -3.41 -6.30
C HIS A 56 -6.81 -2.03 -5.92
N ARG A 57 -6.96 -1.63 -4.65
CA ARG A 57 -6.44 -0.37 -4.13
C ARG A 57 -4.93 -0.41 -3.95
N LYS A 58 -4.20 0.07 -4.97
CA LYS A 58 -2.74 0.19 -4.95
C LYS A 58 -2.33 1.48 -5.64
N MET A 59 -1.46 2.23 -4.96
CA MET A 59 -0.85 3.42 -5.54
C MET A 59 0.24 3.01 -6.53
N ALA A 60 0.21 3.58 -7.74
CA ALA A 60 1.26 3.39 -8.72
C ALA A 60 2.57 4.01 -8.22
N GLU A 61 3.70 3.44 -8.61
CA GLU A 61 5.02 3.93 -8.20
C GLU A 61 5.28 5.36 -8.73
N ALA A 62 4.84 5.65 -9.96
CA ALA A 62 4.92 6.98 -10.56
C ALA A 62 4.15 8.01 -9.72
N ASP A 63 2.90 7.71 -9.36
CA ASP A 63 2.07 8.58 -8.52
C ASP A 63 2.70 8.75 -7.13
N ALA A 64 3.27 7.69 -6.56
CA ALA A 64 3.93 7.75 -5.25
C ALA A 64 5.18 8.65 -5.29
N SER A 65 5.97 8.56 -6.36
CA SER A 65 7.12 9.45 -6.59
C SER A 65 6.67 10.90 -6.75
N GLN A 66 5.64 11.15 -7.56
CA GLN A 66 5.09 12.49 -7.76
C GLN A 66 4.52 13.08 -6.46
N MET A 67 3.83 12.27 -5.66
CA MET A 67 3.35 12.64 -4.34
C MET A 67 4.50 13.07 -3.43
N ASN A 68 5.60 12.32 -3.40
CA ASN A 68 6.75 12.64 -2.57
C ASN A 68 7.39 13.98 -2.97
N ASN A 69 7.61 14.20 -4.27
CA ASN A 69 8.16 15.46 -4.76
C ASN A 69 7.29 16.67 -4.38
N MET A 70 5.96 16.55 -4.54
CA MET A 70 5.03 17.62 -4.16
C MET A 70 5.00 17.85 -2.65
N LYS A 71 5.14 16.78 -1.87
CA LYS A 71 5.15 16.86 -0.43
C LYS A 71 6.42 17.51 0.09
N ASP A 72 7.56 17.23 -0.53
CA ASP A 72 8.83 17.91 -0.24
C ASP A 72 8.76 19.41 -0.59
N ALA A 73 7.96 19.77 -1.60
CA ALA A 73 7.60 21.16 -1.91
C ALA A 73 6.56 21.78 -0.94
N GLY A 74 6.13 21.07 0.10
CA GLY A 74 5.22 21.57 1.13
C GLY A 74 3.72 21.51 0.77
N ILE A 75 3.35 20.87 -0.34
CA ILE A 75 1.95 20.74 -0.75
C ILE A 75 1.25 19.71 0.16
N SER A 76 0.04 20.05 0.62
CA SER A 76 -0.71 19.14 1.50
C SER A 76 -1.26 17.92 0.74
N THR A 77 -1.26 16.76 1.39
CA THR A 77 -1.71 15.48 0.80
C THR A 77 -3.10 15.55 0.14
N PRO A 78 -4.11 16.24 0.69
CA PRO A 78 -5.41 16.38 0.01
C PRO A 78 -5.33 17.14 -1.33
N HIS A 79 -4.49 18.18 -1.43
CA HIS A 79 -4.29 18.89 -2.70
C HIS A 79 -3.53 18.05 -3.71
N ILE A 80 -2.53 17.29 -3.25
CA ILE A 80 -1.80 16.32 -4.07
C ILE A 80 -2.79 15.28 -4.66
N TYR A 81 -3.69 14.75 -3.83
CA TYR A 81 -4.71 13.80 -4.27
C TYR A 81 -5.63 14.39 -5.35
N ALA A 82 -6.13 15.61 -5.12
CA ALA A 82 -6.97 16.30 -6.09
C ALA A 82 -6.23 16.53 -7.42
N MET A 83 -4.94 16.88 -7.37
CA MET A 83 -4.13 17.08 -8.56
C MET A 83 -3.90 15.79 -9.35
N LEU A 84 -3.57 14.69 -8.67
CA LEU A 84 -3.41 13.37 -9.29
C LEU A 84 -4.72 12.88 -9.93
N ALA A 85 -5.85 13.06 -9.24
CA ALA A 85 -7.17 12.76 -9.79
C ALA A 85 -7.47 13.60 -11.03
N ASN A 86 -7.19 14.91 -11.00
CA ASN A 86 -7.37 15.79 -12.16
C ASN A 86 -6.50 15.36 -13.35
N GLN A 87 -5.25 14.93 -13.11
CA GLN A 87 -4.37 14.39 -14.15
C GLN A 87 -4.90 13.09 -14.75
N ALA A 88 -5.52 12.24 -13.93
CA ALA A 88 -6.19 11.02 -14.36
C ALA A 88 -7.56 11.28 -15.03
N GLY A 89 -8.02 12.54 -15.09
CA GLY A 89 -9.32 12.90 -15.65
C GLY A 89 -10.51 12.63 -14.74
N GLY A 90 -10.30 12.44 -13.44
CA GLY A 90 -11.34 12.18 -12.45
C GLY A 90 -10.86 11.34 -11.27
N TYR A 91 -11.62 11.37 -10.17
CA TYR A 91 -11.35 10.54 -8.99
C TYR A 91 -11.66 9.06 -9.25
N GLU A 92 -12.60 8.78 -10.16
CA GLU A 92 -12.96 7.45 -10.63
C GLU A 92 -11.84 6.77 -11.42
N ASN A 93 -10.88 7.54 -11.92
CA ASN A 93 -9.75 7.05 -12.72
C ASN A 93 -8.49 6.80 -11.88
N VAL A 94 -8.54 7.06 -10.56
CA VAL A 94 -7.47 6.70 -9.62
C VAL A 94 -7.88 5.50 -8.78
N ASN A 95 -7.02 4.49 -8.73
CA ASN A 95 -7.27 3.23 -8.01
C ASN A 95 -6.87 3.29 -6.53
N TYR A 96 -6.92 4.46 -5.90
CA TYR A 96 -6.56 4.62 -4.49
C TYR A 96 -7.28 5.81 -3.88
N THR A 97 -7.54 5.72 -2.58
CA THR A 97 -8.18 6.79 -1.83
C THR A 97 -7.15 7.70 -1.17
N LEU A 98 -7.59 8.88 -0.72
CA LEU A 98 -6.77 9.74 0.13
C LEU A 98 -6.22 8.99 1.37
N ARG A 99 -7.00 8.04 1.93
CA ARG A 99 -6.54 7.21 3.05
C ARG A 99 -5.36 6.33 2.66
N ASP A 100 -5.38 5.78 1.46
CA ASP A 100 -4.30 4.92 0.96
C ASP A 100 -3.02 5.74 0.74
N MET A 101 -3.11 7.00 0.30
CA MET A 101 -1.95 7.90 0.25
C MET A 101 -1.34 8.15 1.63
N TYR A 102 -2.17 8.37 2.67
CA TYR A 102 -1.66 8.50 4.03
C TYR A 102 -1.00 7.22 4.55
N ASN A 103 -1.56 6.05 4.23
CA ASN A 103 -0.97 4.77 4.58
C ASN A 103 0.38 4.58 3.87
N GLU A 104 0.46 5.00 2.60
CA GLU A 104 1.67 4.93 1.79
C GLU A 104 2.79 5.83 2.37
N ILE A 105 2.46 7.07 2.73
CA ILE A 105 3.37 7.97 3.46
C ILE A 105 3.87 7.33 4.76
N ALA A 106 2.97 6.74 5.55
CA ALA A 106 3.33 6.10 6.80
C ALA A 106 4.27 4.91 6.56
N ARG A 107 3.97 4.08 5.55
CA ARG A 107 4.79 2.94 5.14
C ARG A 107 6.20 3.38 4.73
N GLN A 108 6.32 4.45 3.96
CA GLN A 108 7.62 5.01 3.56
C GLN A 108 8.41 5.53 4.76
N ARG A 109 7.76 6.22 5.71
CA ARG A 109 8.42 6.65 6.96
C ARG A 109 8.96 5.48 7.77
N HIS A 110 8.18 4.41 7.90
CA HIS A 110 8.63 3.20 8.59
C HIS A 110 9.78 2.50 7.86
N HIS A 111 9.79 2.55 6.53
CA HIS A 111 10.90 2.00 5.75
C HIS A 111 12.19 2.78 6.00
N VAL A 112 12.14 4.12 5.99
CA VAL A 112 13.31 4.97 6.25
C VAL A 112 13.80 4.84 7.69
N LEU A 113 12.90 4.87 8.68
CA LEU A 113 13.27 4.75 10.09
C LEU A 113 13.74 3.34 10.48
N GLY A 114 13.28 2.32 9.76
CA GLY A 114 13.68 0.92 9.95
C GLY A 114 14.90 0.51 9.13
N ASP A 115 15.50 1.40 8.33
CA ASP A 115 16.66 1.07 7.50
C ASP A 115 17.93 0.97 8.35
N ALA A 116 18.18 -0.25 8.85
CA ALA A 116 19.38 -0.59 9.59
C ALA A 116 20.67 -0.23 8.82
N ARG A 117 20.66 -0.16 7.48
CA ARG A 117 21.85 0.24 6.70
C ARG A 117 22.15 1.72 6.87
N VAL A 118 21.13 2.57 6.91
CA VAL A 118 21.31 4.02 7.15
C VAL A 118 21.81 4.25 8.58
N ALA A 119 21.21 3.57 9.57
CA ALA A 119 21.67 3.63 10.96
C ALA A 119 23.12 3.12 11.12
N LEU A 120 23.48 2.00 10.48
CA LEU A 120 24.85 1.47 10.50
C LEU A 120 25.84 2.42 9.82
N ARG A 121 25.47 3.06 8.71
CA ARG A 121 26.32 4.06 8.04
C ARG A 121 26.57 5.26 8.94
N TYR A 122 25.53 5.76 9.63
CA TYR A 122 25.66 6.85 10.59
C TYR A 122 26.61 6.51 11.75
N LEU A 123 26.46 5.33 12.36
CA LEU A 123 27.34 4.85 13.43
C LEU A 123 28.79 4.67 12.98
N LYS A 124 29.00 4.13 11.77
CA LYS A 124 30.35 4.01 11.19
C LYS A 124 31.01 5.38 10.95
N ASN A 125 30.23 6.36 10.49
CA ASN A 125 30.74 7.71 10.29
C ASN A 125 31.12 8.38 11.63
N GLN A 126 30.29 8.23 12.68
CA GLN A 126 30.64 8.73 14.01
C GLN A 126 31.93 8.09 14.56
N LYS A 127 32.09 6.78 14.39
CA LYS A 127 33.32 6.08 14.82
C LYS A 127 34.57 6.64 14.10
N ALA A 128 34.48 6.83 12.79
CA ALA A 128 35.58 7.38 11.99
C ALA A 128 35.91 8.84 12.34
N GLU A 129 34.92 9.63 12.78
CA GLU A 129 35.13 11.00 13.26
C GLU A 129 35.77 11.03 14.65
N ALA A 130 35.37 10.13 15.56
CA ALA A 130 35.99 9.99 16.88
C ALA A 130 37.47 9.58 16.78
N GLU A 131 37.80 8.61 15.91
CA GLU A 131 39.17 8.16 15.67
C GLU A 131 40.06 9.28 15.06
N LYS A 132 39.48 10.14 14.21
CA LYS A 132 40.18 11.34 13.70
C LYS A 132 40.37 12.43 14.75
N GLY A 133 39.45 12.54 15.71
CA GLY A 133 39.54 13.45 16.85
C GLY A 133 40.64 13.04 17.83
N GLU A 134 40.80 11.75 18.08
CA GLU A 134 41.89 11.22 18.91
C GLU A 134 43.26 11.48 18.29
N LEU A 135 43.43 11.27 16.99
CA LEU A 135 44.69 11.57 16.27
C LEU A 135 45.04 13.07 16.26
N ARG A 136 44.05 13.97 16.38
CA ARG A 136 44.27 15.42 16.52
C ARG A 136 44.74 15.85 17.91
N CYS A 137 44.58 15.00 18.92
CA CYS A 137 45.05 15.26 20.29
C CYS A 137 46.50 14.79 20.54
N PHE A 138 47.12 14.14 19.54
CA PHE A 138 48.48 13.57 19.60
C PHE A 138 49.49 14.29 18.68
N ILE A 139 49.13 15.44 18.10
CA ILE A 139 50.05 16.32 17.34
C ILE A 139 50.13 17.68 18.03
#